data_AF-A0A420VP13-F1
#
_entry.id   AF-A0A420VP13-F1
#
_cell.length_a   1.000
_cell.length_b   1.000
_cell.length_c   1.000
_cell.angle_alpha   90.00
_cell.angle_beta   90.00
_cell.angle_gamma   90.00
#
_symmetry.space_group_name_H-M   'P 1'
#
loop_
_entity.id
_entity.type
_entity.pdbx_description
1 polymer ?
#
loop_
_entity_poly.entity_id
_entity_poly.type
_entity_poly.pdbx_seq_one_letter_code
_entity_poly.pdbx_strand_id
1 'polypeptide(L)'
;MNKKIITVLSLCASLYAYDENIFKLDILKGKEFDIYLYSSKKTHTSYGLVQNKQKQYSFWGSARNGEYYIDIADFGTCALKNTFQNKFKALCKINEEKKELDFLSLKSKAKIYQVSVKKEKKLQNDKSIEFDFSEDILKFSSADKKLMQIIDDFNENLDQNSLRQKAKENLEKWQKEENISNEFFSQAFVFYQDAHVISLGKNIYEYKGGAHGMTHIIRKTYNIDDMKLLRLKKELKLDNEDFQEMMRQKITSLYDVKELFDLKEFKMSEIFELREDGINFIWEPYEIAPYSTGVVEVFVSFEELKPFWKSNSKLAYLSLIK
;
A
#
# COMPACT_ATOMS: atom_id res chain seq x y z
N MET A 1 43.39 49.51 -17.61
CA MET A 1 42.09 49.17 -18.24
C MET A 1 41.79 47.70 -17.92
N ASN A 2 41.14 47.45 -16.78
CA ASN A 2 40.93 46.11 -16.23
C ASN A 2 39.66 45.48 -16.81
N LYS A 3 39.79 44.46 -17.66
CA LYS A 3 38.68 43.57 -18.04
C LYS A 3 38.60 42.44 -17.01
N LYS A 4 37.64 42.54 -16.08
CA LYS A 4 37.21 41.40 -15.25
C LYS A 4 36.46 40.42 -16.14
N ILE A 5 37.00 39.22 -16.29
CA ILE A 5 36.31 38.06 -16.84
C ILE A 5 35.34 37.58 -15.76
N ILE A 6 34.04 37.79 -15.98
CA ILE A 6 32.99 37.18 -15.18
C ILE A 6 32.63 35.87 -15.88
N THR A 7 33.24 34.77 -15.45
CA THR A 7 32.74 33.43 -15.72
C THR A 7 31.46 33.23 -14.91
N VAL A 8 30.31 33.44 -15.56
CA VAL A 8 29.04 32.92 -15.06
C VAL A 8 29.09 31.41 -15.29
N LEU A 9 29.43 30.65 -14.24
CA LEU A 9 29.08 29.24 -14.17
C LEU A 9 27.55 29.19 -14.12
N SER A 10 26.92 29.04 -15.28
CA SER A 10 25.57 28.52 -15.40
C SER A 10 25.61 27.12 -14.80
N LEU A 11 25.16 26.97 -13.54
CA LEU A 11 24.71 25.67 -13.05
C LEU A 11 23.62 25.22 -14.00
N CYS A 12 23.93 24.27 -14.89
CA CYS A 12 22.96 23.45 -15.55
C CYS A 12 22.20 22.67 -14.48
N ALA A 13 21.16 23.29 -13.90
CA ALA A 13 20.02 22.55 -13.43
C ALA A 13 19.43 21.90 -14.70
N SER A 14 19.84 20.67 -15.01
CA SER A 14 19.09 19.86 -15.95
C SER A 14 17.69 19.73 -15.38
N LEU A 15 16.74 20.47 -15.96
CA LEU A 15 15.31 20.40 -15.67
C LEU A 15 14.82 19.00 -16.09
N TYR A 16 15.08 18.00 -15.27
CA TYR A 16 14.29 16.79 -15.29
C TYR A 16 12.91 17.15 -14.72
N ALA A 17 11.91 17.24 -15.59
CA ALA A 17 10.53 17.47 -15.18
C ALA A 17 9.96 16.18 -14.57
N TYR A 18 10.09 16.02 -13.25
CA TYR A 18 9.32 15.08 -12.46
C TYR A 18 8.05 15.76 -11.95
N ASP A 19 6.97 14.99 -11.77
CA ASP A 19 5.75 15.45 -11.15
C ASP A 19 5.66 14.99 -9.70
N GLU A 20 5.41 15.93 -8.80
CA GLU A 20 5.35 15.68 -7.36
C GLU A 20 3.93 15.76 -6.87
N ASN A 21 3.49 14.75 -6.14
CA ASN A 21 2.13 14.66 -5.67
C ASN A 21 2.06 14.37 -4.17
N ILE A 22 0.99 14.83 -3.52
CA ILE A 22 0.72 14.52 -2.13
C ILE A 22 -0.69 13.95 -2.04
N PHE A 23 -0.78 12.70 -1.58
CA PHE A 23 -2.04 12.10 -1.19
C PHE A 23 -2.24 12.26 0.31
N LYS A 24 -3.42 12.75 0.70
CA LYS A 24 -3.85 12.79 2.10
C LYS A 24 -4.68 11.57 2.41
N LEU A 25 -4.42 10.93 3.55
CA LEU A 25 -5.19 9.81 4.05
C LEU A 25 -6.35 10.29 4.92
N ASP A 26 -7.56 9.92 4.55
CA ASP A 26 -8.76 9.96 5.39
C ASP A 26 -9.23 8.52 5.64
N ILE A 27 -9.37 8.13 6.91
CA ILE A 27 -9.93 6.82 7.26
C ILE A 27 -11.43 7.02 7.51
N LEU A 28 -12.27 6.47 6.63
CA LEU A 28 -13.72 6.60 6.67
C LEU A 28 -14.30 5.36 7.35
N LYS A 29 -14.78 5.52 8.58
CA LYS A 29 -15.36 4.44 9.37
C LYS A 29 -16.84 4.28 9.04
N GLY A 30 -17.22 3.09 8.59
CA GLY A 30 -18.58 2.75 8.20
C GLY A 30 -19.16 1.60 9.03
N LYS A 31 -20.46 1.35 8.87
CA LYS A 31 -21.14 0.24 9.57
C LYS A 31 -20.87 -1.12 8.91
N GLU A 32 -20.78 -1.14 7.58
CA GLU A 32 -20.60 -2.37 6.79
C GLU A 32 -19.13 -2.62 6.41
N PHE A 33 -18.41 -1.55 6.11
CA PHE A 33 -17.00 -1.56 5.72
C PHE A 33 -16.37 -0.20 5.99
N ASP A 34 -15.05 -0.17 6.05
CA ASP A 34 -14.25 1.04 6.17
C ASP A 34 -13.53 1.37 4.86
N ILE A 35 -13.14 2.63 4.69
CA ILE A 35 -12.42 3.10 3.50
C ILE A 35 -11.17 3.88 3.92
N TYR A 36 -10.00 3.42 3.50
CA TYR A 36 -8.73 4.13 3.63
C TYR A 36 -8.52 4.93 2.36
N LEU A 37 -8.96 6.18 2.36
CA LEU A 37 -9.04 7.03 1.17
C LEU A 37 -7.81 7.95 1.07
N TYR A 38 -6.93 7.65 0.12
CA TYR A 38 -5.79 8.49 -0.24
C TYR A 38 -6.21 9.39 -1.40
N SER A 39 -6.17 10.72 -1.21
CA SER A 39 -6.64 11.65 -2.23
C SER A 39 -5.68 12.79 -2.51
N SER A 40 -5.52 13.12 -3.80
CA SER A 40 -4.73 14.25 -4.27
C SER A 40 -5.62 15.35 -4.82
N LYS A 41 -5.41 16.57 -4.32
CA LYS A 41 -6.01 17.79 -4.89
C LYS A 41 -5.35 18.22 -6.19
N LYS A 42 -4.08 17.83 -6.41
CA LYS A 42 -3.28 18.26 -7.56
C LYS A 42 -3.65 17.49 -8.82
N THR A 43 -3.74 16.16 -8.70
CA THR A 43 -4.01 15.27 -9.84
C THR A 43 -5.49 14.92 -9.98
N HIS A 44 -6.33 15.32 -9.01
CA HIS A 44 -7.74 14.96 -8.93
C HIS A 44 -7.99 13.45 -8.90
N THR A 45 -7.05 12.70 -8.35
CA THR A 45 -7.12 11.25 -8.22
C THR A 45 -7.21 10.81 -6.78
N SER A 46 -7.75 9.62 -6.58
CA SER A 46 -7.70 8.89 -5.32
C SER A 46 -7.34 7.44 -5.55
N TYR A 47 -6.81 6.82 -4.51
CA TYR A 47 -6.69 5.37 -4.40
C TYR A 47 -6.93 4.96 -2.96
N GLY A 48 -6.99 3.66 -2.70
CA GLY A 48 -7.07 3.21 -1.34
C GLY A 48 -7.52 1.79 -1.19
N LEU A 49 -8.03 1.51 0.01
CA LEU A 49 -8.50 0.21 0.43
C LEU A 49 -9.93 0.32 0.96
N VAL A 50 -10.79 -0.60 0.56
CA VAL A 50 -12.07 -0.88 1.21
C VAL A 50 -11.90 -2.15 2.02
N GLN A 51 -12.27 -2.12 3.30
CA GLN A 51 -12.10 -3.25 4.20
C GLN A 51 -13.44 -3.59 4.85
N ASN A 52 -13.92 -4.81 4.62
CA ASN A 52 -15.02 -5.39 5.40
C ASN A 52 -14.47 -6.44 6.36
N LYS A 53 -15.33 -7.08 7.15
CA LYS A 53 -14.93 -8.08 8.16
C LYS A 53 -14.18 -9.30 7.62
N GLN A 54 -14.18 -9.54 6.32
CA GLN A 54 -13.56 -10.73 5.73
C GLN A 54 -12.39 -10.42 4.79
N LYS A 55 -12.49 -9.35 4.01
CA LYS A 55 -11.59 -9.08 2.89
C LYS A 55 -11.30 -7.59 2.74
N GLN A 56 -10.16 -7.32 2.12
CA GLN A 56 -9.71 -6.02 1.69
C GLN A 56 -9.76 -5.95 0.16
N TYR A 57 -10.11 -4.79 -0.38
CA TYR A 57 -10.18 -4.52 -1.81
C TYR A 57 -9.46 -3.22 -2.10
N SER A 58 -8.55 -3.22 -3.07
CA SER A 58 -7.94 -1.98 -3.54
C SER A 58 -8.86 -1.26 -4.51
N PHE A 59 -8.73 0.06 -4.60
CA PHE A 59 -9.45 0.84 -5.59
C PHE A 59 -8.59 1.96 -6.15
N TRP A 60 -8.97 2.37 -7.35
CA TRP A 60 -8.58 3.63 -7.97
C TRP A 60 -9.83 4.49 -8.18
N GLY A 61 -9.65 5.80 -8.19
CA GLY A 61 -10.78 6.70 -8.32
C GLY A 61 -10.39 8.15 -8.60
N SER A 62 -11.42 8.98 -8.66
CA SER A 62 -11.30 10.42 -8.81
C SER A 62 -11.55 11.13 -7.49
N ALA A 63 -10.95 12.32 -7.33
CA ALA A 63 -11.14 13.19 -6.17
C ALA A 63 -11.22 14.65 -6.62
N ARG A 64 -12.42 15.23 -6.60
CA ARG A 64 -12.63 16.63 -7.01
C ARG A 64 -13.58 17.34 -6.06
N ASN A 65 -13.14 18.46 -5.49
CA ASN A 65 -13.98 19.32 -4.63
C ASN A 65 -14.67 18.59 -3.46
N GLY A 66 -14.04 17.55 -2.89
CA GLY A 66 -14.63 16.77 -1.80
C GLY A 66 -15.64 15.71 -2.27
N GLU A 67 -15.76 15.50 -3.58
CA GLU A 67 -16.50 14.41 -4.19
C GLU A 67 -15.51 13.38 -4.76
N TYR A 68 -15.88 12.11 -4.63
CA TYR A 68 -15.04 10.98 -5.00
C TYR A 68 -15.87 9.97 -5.78
N TYR A 69 -15.26 9.39 -6.80
CA TYR A 69 -15.83 8.24 -7.51
C TYR A 69 -14.78 7.15 -7.49
N ILE A 70 -15.08 6.05 -6.83
CA ILE A 70 -14.15 4.93 -6.66
C ILE A 70 -14.73 3.67 -7.29
N ASP A 71 -13.87 2.97 -8.03
CA ASP A 71 -14.16 1.68 -8.63
C ASP A 71 -13.32 0.61 -7.93
N ILE A 72 -14.00 -0.36 -7.32
CA ILE A 72 -13.44 -1.33 -6.40
C ILE A 72 -13.62 -2.71 -7.04
N ALA A 73 -12.52 -3.27 -7.55
CA ALA A 73 -12.52 -4.57 -8.20
C ALA A 73 -13.11 -5.64 -7.28
N ASP A 74 -13.97 -6.50 -7.82
CA ASP A 74 -14.67 -7.58 -7.11
C ASP A 74 -15.51 -7.15 -5.88
N PHE A 75 -15.89 -5.87 -5.82
CA PHE A 75 -16.73 -5.34 -4.74
C PHE A 75 -17.86 -4.45 -5.27
N GLY A 76 -17.54 -3.45 -6.11
CA GLY A 76 -18.53 -2.52 -6.65
C GLY A 76 -17.98 -1.11 -6.85
N THR A 77 -18.89 -0.15 -7.01
CA THR A 77 -18.55 1.27 -7.21
C THR A 77 -19.21 2.13 -6.14
N CYS A 78 -18.55 3.22 -5.75
CA CYS A 78 -19.11 4.19 -4.81
C CYS A 78 -18.86 5.63 -5.26
N ALA A 79 -19.91 6.46 -5.19
CA ALA A 79 -19.80 7.91 -5.25
C ALA A 79 -19.86 8.45 -3.82
N LEU A 80 -18.80 9.11 -3.36
CA LEU A 80 -18.72 9.67 -2.00
C LEU A 80 -18.71 11.19 -2.04
N LYS A 81 -19.30 11.80 -1.02
CA LYS A 81 -19.28 13.25 -0.81
C LYS A 81 -18.92 13.57 0.63
N ASN A 82 -17.85 14.32 0.80
CA ASN A 82 -17.51 14.92 2.07
C ASN A 82 -18.57 16.00 2.40
N THR A 83 -19.25 15.82 3.52
CA THR A 83 -20.25 16.73 4.06
C THR A 83 -19.68 17.51 5.25
N PHE A 84 -20.44 18.46 5.78
CA PHE A 84 -20.00 19.23 6.95
C PHE A 84 -19.67 18.31 8.14
N GLN A 85 -18.67 18.71 8.95
CA GLN A 85 -18.26 18.04 10.21
C GLN A 85 -17.66 16.63 10.07
N ASN A 86 -16.75 16.40 9.11
CA ASN A 86 -16.03 15.12 8.94
C ASN A 86 -16.96 13.91 8.66
N LYS A 87 -18.14 14.14 8.10
CA LYS A 87 -19.07 13.09 7.70
C LYS A 87 -19.02 12.90 6.20
N PHE A 88 -19.07 11.65 5.74
CA PHE A 88 -19.18 11.34 4.32
C PHE A 88 -20.49 10.61 4.06
N LYS A 89 -21.16 10.99 2.99
CA LYS A 89 -22.26 10.22 2.42
C LYS A 89 -21.75 9.48 1.21
N ALA A 90 -22.15 8.25 1.03
CA ALA A 90 -21.86 7.48 -0.17
C ALA A 90 -23.12 6.86 -0.76
N LEU A 91 -23.19 6.85 -2.09
CA LEU A 91 -24.08 6.01 -2.85
C LEU A 91 -23.22 4.93 -3.52
N CYS A 92 -23.42 3.68 -3.12
CA CYS A 92 -22.66 2.55 -3.63
C CYS A 92 -23.55 1.61 -4.44
N LYS A 93 -22.99 0.98 -5.46
CA LYS A 93 -23.56 -0.19 -6.15
C LYS A 93 -22.68 -1.39 -5.83
N ILE A 94 -23.15 -2.28 -4.96
CA ILE A 94 -22.44 -3.47 -4.45
C ILE A 94 -23.30 -4.69 -4.76
N ASN A 95 -22.77 -5.70 -5.43
CA ASN A 95 -23.54 -6.89 -5.87
C ASN A 95 -24.85 -6.52 -6.59
N GLU A 96 -24.78 -5.52 -7.48
CA GLU A 96 -25.92 -4.94 -8.19
C GLU A 96 -26.95 -4.17 -7.34
N GLU A 97 -26.86 -4.21 -6.02
CA GLU A 97 -27.73 -3.47 -5.11
C GLU A 97 -27.21 -2.05 -4.86
N LYS A 98 -28.14 -1.09 -4.87
CA LYS A 98 -27.84 0.30 -4.49
C LYS A 98 -27.96 0.45 -2.98
N LYS A 99 -26.92 1.02 -2.35
CA LYS A 99 -26.88 1.29 -0.92
C LYS A 99 -26.49 2.74 -0.66
N GLU A 100 -27.22 3.38 0.25
CA GLU A 100 -26.84 4.67 0.82
C GLU A 100 -26.17 4.43 2.17
N LEU A 101 -24.95 4.96 2.31
CA LEU A 101 -24.09 4.70 3.47
C LEU A 101 -23.54 6.01 4.03
N ASP A 102 -23.42 6.06 5.35
CA ASP A 102 -22.78 7.15 6.08
C ASP A 102 -21.45 6.68 6.66
N PHE A 103 -20.44 7.55 6.61
CA PHE A 103 -19.12 7.30 7.20
C PHE A 103 -18.67 8.47 8.08
N LEU A 104 -17.92 8.13 9.12
CA LEU A 104 -17.21 9.10 9.97
C LEU A 104 -15.73 9.14 9.56
N SER A 105 -15.23 10.31 9.19
CA SER A 105 -13.82 10.50 8.83
C SER A 105 -12.97 10.69 10.09
N LEU A 106 -12.08 9.74 10.33
CA LEU A 106 -10.95 9.87 11.24
C LEU A 106 -9.78 10.45 10.47
N LYS A 107 -9.37 11.67 10.86
CA LYS A 107 -8.26 12.37 10.22
C LYS A 107 -6.95 11.70 10.60
N SER A 108 -6.23 11.19 9.61
CA SER A 108 -4.86 10.70 9.79
C SER A 108 -3.86 11.85 9.66
N LYS A 109 -2.74 11.73 10.39
CA LYS A 109 -1.57 12.60 10.21
C LYS A 109 -0.63 12.09 9.11
N ALA A 110 -0.91 10.91 8.55
CA ALA A 110 -0.19 10.34 7.42
C ALA A 110 -0.53 11.04 6.10
N LYS A 111 0.48 11.18 5.26
CA LYS A 111 0.39 11.61 3.88
C LYS A 111 1.35 10.78 3.05
N ILE A 112 1.02 10.53 1.80
CA ILE A 112 1.94 9.91 0.87
C ILE A 112 2.51 11.00 -0.03
N TYR A 113 3.83 11.07 -0.10
CA TYR A 113 4.55 11.91 -1.05
C TYR A 113 5.02 11.04 -2.20
N GLN A 114 4.62 11.41 -3.41
CA GLN A 114 4.91 10.67 -4.62
C GLN A 114 5.76 11.53 -5.54
N VAL A 115 6.77 10.90 -6.14
CA VAL A 115 7.50 11.46 -7.29
C VAL A 115 7.23 10.54 -8.47
N SER A 116 6.80 11.14 -9.58
CA SER A 116 6.57 10.42 -10.83
C SER A 116 7.29 11.06 -12.01
N VAL A 117 7.70 10.24 -12.96
CA VAL A 117 8.38 10.65 -14.19
C VAL A 117 7.86 9.77 -15.32
N LYS A 118 7.27 10.39 -16.33
CA LYS A 118 6.89 9.72 -17.58
C LYS A 118 7.66 10.29 -18.76
N LYS A 119 8.25 9.43 -19.57
CA LYS A 119 8.95 9.80 -20.80
C LYS A 119 8.67 8.79 -21.90
N GLU A 120 8.50 9.31 -23.11
CA GLU A 120 8.41 8.54 -24.33
C GLU A 120 9.57 8.95 -25.24
N LYS A 121 10.22 7.98 -25.89
CA LYS A 121 11.24 8.21 -26.91
C LYS A 121 10.84 7.49 -28.18
N LYS A 122 10.68 8.25 -29.27
CA LYS A 122 10.45 7.69 -30.61
C LYS A 122 11.73 7.05 -31.14
N LEU A 123 11.58 5.87 -31.72
CA LEU A 123 12.58 5.12 -32.45
C LEU A 123 12.30 5.20 -33.96
N GLN A 124 13.14 4.54 -34.77
CA GLN A 124 12.88 4.39 -36.21
C GLN A 124 11.64 3.50 -36.46
N ASN A 125 11.00 3.67 -37.63
CA ASN A 125 9.84 2.89 -38.09
C ASN A 125 8.61 2.99 -37.17
N ASP A 126 8.28 4.20 -36.71
CA ASP A 126 7.10 4.50 -35.88
C ASP A 126 6.99 3.73 -34.57
N LYS A 127 8.10 3.14 -34.09
CA LYS A 127 8.18 2.53 -32.76
C LYS A 127 8.47 3.59 -31.71
N SER A 128 8.00 3.39 -30.49
CA SER A 128 8.39 4.17 -29.31
C SER A 128 8.75 3.26 -28.15
N ILE A 129 9.55 3.79 -27.23
CA ILE A 129 9.84 3.18 -25.94
C ILE A 129 9.38 4.13 -24.83
N GLU A 130 8.87 3.55 -23.75
CA GLU A 130 8.27 4.28 -22.65
C GLU A 130 9.00 4.00 -21.33
N PHE A 131 9.07 5.05 -20.52
CA PHE A 131 9.54 5.05 -19.15
C PHE A 131 8.45 5.62 -18.26
N ASP A 132 7.98 4.82 -17.30
CA ASP A 132 7.02 5.22 -16.29
C ASP A 132 7.57 4.87 -14.91
N PHE A 133 7.98 5.89 -14.16
CA PHE A 133 8.45 5.73 -12.80
C PHE A 133 7.52 6.47 -11.86
N SER A 134 7.06 5.83 -10.80
CA SER A 134 6.31 6.44 -9.71
C SER A 134 6.67 5.75 -8.41
N GLU A 135 7.16 6.51 -7.43
CA GLU A 135 7.51 5.96 -6.13
C GLU A 135 6.97 6.83 -4.99
N ASP A 136 6.42 6.13 -4.00
CA ASP A 136 5.84 6.70 -2.81
C ASP A 136 6.78 6.60 -1.60
N ILE A 137 6.81 7.67 -0.81
CA ILE A 137 7.28 7.67 0.57
C ILE A 137 6.19 8.14 1.52
N LEU A 138 6.13 7.51 2.69
CA LEU A 138 5.20 7.88 3.75
C LEU A 138 5.74 9.10 4.50
N LYS A 139 4.90 10.11 4.67
CA LYS A 139 5.16 11.27 5.52
C LYS A 139 4.21 11.27 6.70
N PHE A 140 4.75 11.57 7.87
CA PHE A 140 4.00 11.60 9.10
C PHE A 140 4.28 12.89 9.87
N SER A 141 3.26 13.46 10.51
CA SER A 141 3.42 14.65 11.34
C SER A 141 3.21 14.27 12.81
N SER A 142 4.28 13.98 13.54
CA SER A 142 4.22 13.59 14.95
C SER A 142 5.34 14.24 15.77
N ALA A 143 5.08 14.47 17.06
CA ALA A 143 6.11 14.82 18.04
C ALA A 143 6.84 13.58 18.59
N ASP A 144 6.31 12.39 18.32
CA ASP A 144 6.92 11.12 18.73
C ASP A 144 8.13 10.80 17.84
N LYS A 145 9.32 10.94 18.41
CA LYS A 145 10.59 10.67 17.73
C LYS A 145 10.76 9.21 17.33
N LYS A 146 10.22 8.26 18.10
CA LYS A 146 10.32 6.82 17.79
C LYS A 146 9.51 6.50 16.54
N LEU A 147 8.27 7.02 16.49
CA LEU A 147 7.44 6.91 15.30
C LEU A 147 8.13 7.52 14.08
N MET A 148 8.72 8.72 14.20
CA MET A 148 9.44 9.34 13.08
C MET A 148 10.61 8.46 12.58
N GLN A 149 11.39 7.85 13.46
CA GLN A 149 12.46 6.92 13.09
C GLN A 149 11.94 5.65 12.40
N ILE A 150 10.80 5.12 12.84
CA ILE A 150 10.13 4.00 12.17
C ILE A 150 9.70 4.38 10.75
N ILE A 151 9.18 5.60 10.55
CA ILE A 151 8.79 6.08 9.22
C ILE A 151 10.02 6.24 8.32
N ASP A 152 11.14 6.71 8.86
CA ASP A 152 12.40 6.80 8.12
C ASP A 152 12.90 5.40 7.71
N ASP A 153 12.90 4.41 8.61
CA ASP A 153 13.25 3.02 8.28
C ASP A 153 12.30 2.38 7.26
N PHE A 154 10.98 2.62 7.38
CA PHE A 154 9.98 2.15 6.42
C PHE A 154 10.22 2.74 5.02
N ASN A 155 10.64 4.00 4.96
CA ASN A 155 11.02 4.66 3.72
C ASN A 155 12.43 4.28 3.23
N GLU A 156 13.14 3.36 3.90
CA GLU A 156 14.53 3.02 3.59
C GLU A 156 15.46 4.24 3.66
N ASN A 157 15.16 5.16 4.58
CA ASN A 157 15.80 6.46 4.77
C ASN A 157 15.67 7.40 3.55
N LEU A 158 14.71 7.15 2.65
CA LEU A 158 14.38 8.08 1.57
C LEU A 158 13.61 9.29 2.11
N ASP A 159 14.05 10.47 1.70
CA ASP A 159 13.36 11.73 1.85
C ASP A 159 12.92 12.27 0.48
N GLN A 160 12.37 13.47 0.44
CA GLN A 160 11.89 14.04 -0.83
C GLN A 160 13.03 14.32 -1.82
N ASN A 161 14.22 14.66 -1.34
CA ASN A 161 15.36 14.98 -2.19
C ASN A 161 16.01 13.71 -2.73
N SER A 162 16.23 12.70 -1.87
CA SER A 162 16.78 11.42 -2.30
C SER A 162 15.81 10.65 -3.21
N LEU A 163 14.50 10.77 -3.01
CA LEU A 163 13.50 10.22 -3.93
C LEU A 163 13.55 10.90 -5.32
N ARG A 164 13.66 12.24 -5.37
CA ARG A 164 13.87 12.98 -6.62
C ARG A 164 15.15 12.55 -7.33
N GLN A 165 16.23 12.38 -6.57
CA GLN A 165 17.52 11.93 -7.09
C GLN A 165 17.41 10.51 -7.65
N LYS A 166 16.74 9.59 -6.94
CA LYS A 166 16.47 8.22 -7.41
C LYS A 166 15.66 8.21 -8.71
N ALA A 167 14.62 9.03 -8.82
CA ALA A 167 13.83 9.16 -10.05
C ALA A 167 14.70 9.65 -11.23
N LYS A 168 15.57 10.64 -10.98
CA LYS A 168 16.53 11.14 -11.97
C LYS A 168 17.52 10.06 -12.42
N GLU A 169 18.13 9.33 -11.49
CA GLU A 169 19.09 8.27 -11.80
C GLU A 169 18.46 7.15 -12.62
N ASN A 170 17.21 6.76 -12.32
CA ASN A 170 16.48 5.76 -13.10
C ASN A 170 16.18 6.25 -14.51
N LEU A 171 15.80 7.53 -14.67
CA LEU A 171 15.58 8.11 -15.99
C LEU A 171 16.88 8.18 -16.80
N GLU A 172 17.99 8.63 -16.19
CA GLU A 172 19.30 8.69 -16.85
C GLU A 172 19.79 7.30 -17.28
N LYS A 173 19.56 6.29 -16.44
CA LYS A 173 19.85 4.89 -16.77
C LYS A 173 19.03 4.42 -17.96
N TRP A 174 17.71 4.64 -17.95
CA TRP A 174 16.83 4.27 -19.07
C TRP A 174 17.24 4.97 -20.39
N GLN A 175 17.61 6.25 -20.33
CA GLN A 175 18.08 7.02 -21.49
C GLN A 175 19.37 6.44 -22.09
N LYS A 176 20.27 5.92 -21.26
CA LYS A 176 21.55 5.33 -21.68
C LYS A 176 21.38 3.91 -22.22
N GLU A 177 20.51 3.11 -21.60
CA GLU A 177 20.35 1.69 -21.93
C GLU A 177 19.33 1.44 -23.05
N GLU A 178 18.45 2.40 -23.36
CA GLU A 178 17.38 2.28 -24.36
C GLU A 178 16.46 1.06 -24.13
N ASN A 179 16.21 0.73 -22.86
CA ASN A 179 15.33 -0.39 -22.49
C ASN A 179 13.91 -0.16 -23.04
N ILE A 180 13.37 -1.17 -23.74
CA ILE A 180 12.16 -1.07 -24.58
C ILE A 180 10.92 -0.69 -23.75
N SER A 181 10.82 -1.16 -22.51
CA SER A 181 9.79 -0.75 -21.55
C SER A 181 10.35 -0.85 -20.13
N ASN A 182 10.17 0.21 -19.35
CA ASN A 182 10.53 0.24 -17.94
C ASN A 182 9.43 0.94 -17.14
N GLU A 183 8.59 0.14 -16.51
CA GLU A 183 7.56 0.63 -15.59
C GLU A 183 7.97 0.25 -14.17
N PHE A 184 7.96 1.23 -13.28
CA PHE A 184 8.14 1.05 -11.85
C PHE A 184 7.07 1.86 -11.13
N PHE A 185 6.20 1.19 -10.40
CA PHE A 185 5.13 1.82 -9.65
C PHE A 185 5.13 1.29 -8.22
N SER A 186 5.35 2.16 -7.24
CA SER A 186 5.37 1.83 -5.82
C SER A 186 4.33 2.64 -5.08
N GLN A 187 3.35 1.96 -4.49
CA GLN A 187 2.23 2.55 -3.78
C GLN A 187 2.29 2.24 -2.29
N ALA A 188 2.28 3.28 -1.45
CA ALA A 188 2.40 3.12 0.01
C ALA A 188 1.05 3.18 0.74
N PHE A 189 0.95 2.40 1.83
CA PHE A 189 -0.23 2.23 2.66
C PHE A 189 0.10 2.27 4.17
N VAL A 190 -0.83 2.82 4.93
CA VAL A 190 -0.98 2.64 6.38
C VAL A 190 -2.21 1.74 6.59
N PHE A 191 -2.01 0.57 7.20
CA PHE A 191 -3.10 -0.39 7.45
C PHE A 191 -3.70 -0.21 8.83
N TYR A 192 -2.85 0.01 9.84
CA TYR A 192 -3.28 0.18 11.22
C TYR A 192 -2.28 1.01 12.00
N GLN A 193 -2.77 1.77 12.97
CA GLN A 193 -1.95 2.50 13.91
C GLN A 193 -2.71 2.73 15.22
N ASP A 194 -2.05 2.46 16.34
CA ASP A 194 -2.43 2.99 17.65
C ASP A 194 -1.21 3.58 18.38
N ALA A 195 -1.25 3.66 19.70
CA ALA A 195 -0.18 4.18 20.52
C ALA A 195 1.07 3.27 20.59
N HIS A 196 0.91 1.96 20.38
CA HIS A 196 1.95 0.96 20.59
C HIS A 196 2.44 0.30 19.31
N VAL A 197 1.61 0.25 18.25
CA VAL A 197 1.99 -0.41 16.99
C VAL A 197 1.56 0.37 15.77
N ILE A 198 2.31 0.18 14.68
CA ILE A 198 1.97 0.69 13.35
C ILE A 198 2.24 -0.36 12.29
N SER A 199 1.29 -0.59 11.39
CA SER A 199 1.39 -1.52 10.26
C SER A 199 1.34 -0.76 8.95
N LEU A 200 2.39 -0.94 8.16
CA LEU A 200 2.70 -0.18 6.95
C LEU A 200 3.01 -1.14 5.80
N GLY A 201 2.85 -0.68 4.56
CA GLY A 201 3.29 -1.47 3.42
C GLY A 201 3.41 -0.71 2.12
N LYS A 202 4.06 -1.37 1.16
CA LYS A 202 4.15 -0.94 -0.23
C LYS A 202 3.74 -2.08 -1.15
N ASN A 203 2.99 -1.75 -2.20
CA ASN A 203 2.84 -2.63 -3.36
C ASN A 203 3.74 -2.06 -4.45
N ILE A 204 4.68 -2.86 -4.94
CA ILE A 204 5.66 -2.44 -5.95
C ILE A 204 5.43 -3.28 -7.20
N TYR A 205 5.00 -2.65 -8.26
CA TYR A 205 4.92 -3.22 -9.59
C TYR A 205 6.16 -2.82 -10.40
N GLU A 206 6.77 -3.78 -11.08
CA GLU A 206 7.88 -3.56 -11.98
C GLU A 206 7.70 -4.34 -13.28
N TYR A 207 7.89 -3.67 -14.41
CA TYR A 207 7.94 -4.28 -15.74
C TYR A 207 9.18 -3.81 -16.48
N LYS A 208 10.05 -4.76 -16.84
CA LYS A 208 11.32 -4.52 -17.55
C LYS A 208 11.34 -5.18 -18.94
N GLY A 209 10.16 -5.44 -19.51
CA GLY A 209 9.98 -6.30 -20.69
C GLY A 209 9.69 -7.76 -20.33
N GLY A 210 9.26 -8.55 -21.32
CA GLY A 210 8.80 -9.94 -21.14
C GLY A 210 7.28 -10.08 -21.21
N ALA A 211 6.76 -11.24 -20.79
CA ALA A 211 5.33 -11.57 -20.92
C ALA A 211 4.41 -10.77 -19.97
N HIS A 212 4.88 -10.44 -18.77
CA HIS A 212 4.14 -9.69 -17.75
C HIS A 212 5.08 -9.00 -16.77
N GLY A 213 4.57 -8.03 -16.00
CA GLY A 213 5.30 -7.43 -14.88
C GLY A 213 5.28 -8.30 -13.62
N MET A 214 6.02 -7.89 -12.60
CA MET A 214 6.06 -8.53 -11.29
C MET A 214 5.53 -7.57 -10.22
N THR A 215 4.72 -8.08 -9.30
CA THR A 215 4.30 -7.32 -8.11
C THR A 215 4.99 -7.90 -6.89
N HIS A 216 5.61 -7.03 -6.10
CA HIS A 216 6.21 -7.34 -4.81
C HIS A 216 5.41 -6.67 -3.69
N ILE A 217 5.19 -7.41 -2.61
CA ILE A 217 4.44 -6.92 -1.45
C ILE A 217 5.39 -6.72 -0.28
N ILE A 218 5.55 -5.46 0.14
CA ILE A 218 6.27 -5.12 1.36
C ILE A 218 5.24 -4.88 2.46
N ARG A 219 5.33 -5.63 3.55
CA ARG A 219 4.58 -5.38 4.80
C ARG A 219 5.51 -5.31 5.98
N LYS A 220 5.37 -4.24 6.77
CA LYS A 220 6.17 -4.00 7.96
C LYS A 220 5.28 -3.51 9.09
N THR A 221 5.22 -4.30 10.16
CA THR A 221 4.53 -3.92 11.40
C THR A 221 5.58 -3.70 12.48
N TYR A 222 5.57 -2.55 13.12
CA TYR A 222 6.53 -2.16 14.15
C TYR A 222 5.85 -2.02 15.50
N ASN A 223 6.56 -2.39 16.56
CA ASN A 223 6.26 -1.90 17.90
C ASN A 223 6.89 -0.50 18.06
N ILE A 224 6.08 0.49 18.42
CA ILE A 224 6.50 1.89 18.56
C ILE A 224 7.33 2.09 19.84
N ASP A 225 7.02 1.34 20.91
CA ASP A 225 7.69 1.50 22.20
C ASP A 225 9.18 1.16 22.14
N ASP A 226 9.56 0.10 21.42
CA ASP A 226 10.95 -0.34 21.27
C ASP A 226 11.52 -0.25 19.83
N MET A 227 10.71 0.27 18.89
CA MET A 227 11.05 0.49 17.47
C MET A 227 11.39 -0.79 16.69
N LYS A 228 11.03 -1.97 17.19
CA LYS A 228 11.36 -3.22 16.52
C LYS A 228 10.30 -3.61 15.49
N LEU A 229 10.79 -4.10 14.36
CA LEU A 229 9.97 -4.83 13.39
C LEU A 229 9.48 -6.14 14.01
N LEU A 230 8.17 -6.35 14.01
CA LEU A 230 7.52 -7.55 14.51
C LEU A 230 7.57 -8.67 13.47
N ARG A 231 7.63 -9.91 13.96
CA ARG A 231 7.64 -11.14 13.16
C ARG A 231 6.54 -12.06 13.67
N LEU A 232 5.67 -12.57 12.81
CA LEU A 232 4.50 -13.34 13.25
C LEU A 232 4.90 -14.57 14.07
N LYS A 233 5.96 -15.30 13.73
CA LYS A 233 6.48 -16.40 14.56
C LYS A 233 6.87 -16.01 15.98
N LYS A 234 7.07 -14.73 16.29
CA LYS A 234 7.32 -14.26 17.67
C LYS A 234 6.03 -13.87 18.39
N GLU A 235 4.97 -13.61 17.64
CA GLU A 235 3.67 -13.18 18.14
C GLU A 235 2.69 -14.35 18.29
N LEU A 236 2.65 -15.26 17.32
CA LEU A 236 1.72 -16.39 17.23
C LEU A 236 2.44 -17.73 17.23
N LYS A 237 1.75 -18.77 17.70
CA LYS A 237 2.14 -20.18 17.64
C LYS A 237 1.88 -20.73 16.22
N LEU A 238 2.61 -20.26 15.21
CA LEU A 238 2.39 -20.66 13.81
C LEU A 238 2.60 -22.16 13.54
N ASP A 239 3.37 -22.85 14.39
CA ASP A 239 3.64 -24.29 14.29
C ASP A 239 2.59 -25.14 15.04
N ASN A 240 1.59 -24.52 15.68
CA ASN A 240 0.52 -25.25 16.36
C ASN A 240 -0.42 -25.89 15.32
N GLU A 241 -0.70 -27.18 15.49
CA GLU A 241 -1.49 -27.98 14.54
C GLU A 241 -2.91 -27.43 14.36
N ASP A 242 -3.58 -27.04 15.46
CA ASP A 242 -4.94 -26.46 15.40
C ASP A 242 -4.95 -25.13 14.63
N PHE A 243 -3.91 -24.30 14.80
CA PHE A 243 -3.77 -23.05 14.05
C PHE A 243 -3.59 -23.32 12.56
N GLN A 244 -2.70 -24.25 12.19
CA GLN A 244 -2.48 -24.61 10.78
C GLN A 244 -3.72 -25.22 10.15
N GLU A 245 -4.48 -26.04 10.89
CA GLU A 245 -5.74 -26.60 10.43
C GLU A 245 -6.80 -25.52 10.20
N MET A 246 -6.95 -24.58 11.15
CA MET A 246 -7.82 -23.41 10.97
C MET A 246 -7.43 -22.61 9.73
N MET A 247 -6.14 -22.40 9.48
CA MET A 247 -5.66 -21.68 8.29
C MET A 247 -5.96 -22.46 7.00
N ARG A 248 -5.74 -23.78 6.95
CA ARG A 248 -6.12 -24.61 5.79
C ARG A 248 -7.61 -24.52 5.49
N GLN A 249 -8.45 -24.64 6.51
CA GLN A 249 -9.91 -24.54 6.36
C GLN A 249 -10.32 -23.16 5.82
N LYS A 250 -9.73 -22.08 6.35
CA LYS A 250 -9.97 -20.73 5.82
C LYS A 250 -9.53 -20.59 4.37
N ILE A 251 -8.31 -21.02 4.02
CA ILE A 251 -7.80 -20.95 2.64
C ILE A 251 -8.74 -21.69 1.68
N THR A 252 -9.06 -22.94 1.99
CA THR A 252 -9.94 -23.79 1.14
C THR A 252 -11.41 -23.35 1.11
N SER A 253 -11.84 -22.52 2.07
CA SER A 253 -13.16 -21.88 2.02
C SER A 253 -13.21 -20.63 1.13
N LEU A 254 -12.06 -19.99 0.89
CA LEU A 254 -11.95 -18.73 0.16
C LEU A 254 -11.52 -18.91 -1.30
N TYR A 255 -10.81 -19.99 -1.60
CA TYR A 255 -10.24 -20.27 -2.93
C TYR A 255 -10.63 -21.67 -3.38
N ASP A 256 -10.80 -21.87 -4.70
CA ASP A 256 -11.04 -23.21 -5.24
C ASP A 256 -9.79 -24.06 -4.99
N VAL A 257 -9.98 -25.24 -4.39
CA VAL A 257 -8.92 -26.21 -4.11
C VAL A 257 -8.15 -26.58 -5.39
N LYS A 258 -8.80 -26.51 -6.57
CA LYS A 258 -8.14 -26.76 -7.86
C LYS A 258 -7.16 -25.67 -8.29
N GLU A 259 -7.28 -24.46 -7.72
CA GLU A 259 -6.39 -23.33 -7.97
C GLU A 259 -5.22 -23.28 -6.98
N LEU A 260 -5.23 -24.11 -5.95
CA LEU A 260 -4.22 -24.15 -4.90
C LEU A 260 -3.19 -25.25 -5.17
N PHE A 261 -1.97 -25.03 -4.70
CA PHE A 261 -0.97 -26.08 -4.58
C PHE A 261 -1.30 -27.01 -3.41
N ASP A 262 -0.57 -28.12 -3.28
CA ASP A 262 -0.78 -29.06 -2.16
C ASP A 262 -0.50 -28.37 -0.82
N LEU A 263 -1.55 -28.22 -0.01
CA LEU A 263 -1.49 -27.58 1.30
C LEU A 263 -1.10 -28.52 2.45
N LYS A 264 -0.75 -29.78 2.19
CA LYS A 264 -0.33 -30.71 3.26
C LYS A 264 0.89 -30.22 4.03
N GLU A 265 1.84 -29.58 3.34
CA GLU A 265 3.08 -29.08 3.93
C GLU A 265 3.34 -27.60 3.57
N PHE A 266 2.26 -26.80 3.49
CA PHE A 266 2.44 -25.38 3.20
C PHE A 266 3.12 -24.64 4.36
N LYS A 267 3.98 -23.69 4.02
CA LYS A 267 4.63 -22.83 4.99
C LYS A 267 3.69 -21.69 5.39
N MET A 268 3.49 -21.50 6.69
CA MET A 268 2.76 -20.33 7.18
C MET A 268 3.47 -19.03 6.78
N SER A 269 2.68 -18.08 6.29
CA SER A 269 3.21 -16.78 5.91
C SER A 269 3.69 -15.97 7.12
N GLU A 270 4.79 -15.25 6.91
CA GLU A 270 5.30 -14.20 7.80
C GLU A 270 4.98 -12.79 7.28
N ILE A 271 4.33 -12.69 6.12
CA ILE A 271 3.86 -11.43 5.52
C ILE A 271 2.43 -11.20 6.00
N PHE A 272 2.21 -10.06 6.65
CA PHE A 272 0.92 -9.76 7.24
C PHE A 272 0.62 -8.27 7.32
N GLU A 273 -0.66 -7.94 7.30
CA GLU A 273 -1.19 -6.62 7.59
C GLU A 273 -1.96 -6.69 8.91
N LEU A 274 -1.66 -5.77 9.82
CA LEU A 274 -2.51 -5.59 11.00
C LEU A 274 -3.71 -4.75 10.60
N ARG A 275 -4.89 -5.18 11.01
CA ARG A 275 -6.16 -4.46 10.87
C ARG A 275 -6.72 -4.14 12.26
N GLU A 276 -7.75 -3.32 12.31
CA GLU A 276 -8.42 -2.97 13.57
C GLU A 276 -9.09 -4.16 14.25
N ASP A 277 -9.48 -5.17 13.48
CA ASP A 277 -10.25 -6.32 13.93
C ASP A 277 -9.51 -7.66 13.83
N GLY A 278 -8.28 -7.68 13.32
CA GLY A 278 -7.53 -8.91 13.13
C GLY A 278 -6.24 -8.76 12.35
N ILE A 279 -5.77 -9.88 11.79
CA ILE A 279 -4.58 -9.96 10.95
C ILE A 279 -4.98 -10.52 9.58
N ASN A 280 -4.53 -9.85 8.52
CA ASN A 280 -4.57 -10.39 7.17
C ASN A 280 -3.21 -11.08 6.87
N PHE A 281 -3.23 -12.39 6.66
CA PHE A 281 -2.06 -13.19 6.27
C PHE A 281 -1.96 -13.22 4.75
N ILE A 282 -0.76 -13.03 4.20
CA ILE A 282 -0.56 -12.86 2.76
C ILE A 282 0.47 -13.85 2.27
N TRP A 283 0.12 -14.67 1.28
CA TRP A 283 1.06 -15.45 0.52
C TRP A 283 1.27 -14.79 -0.85
N GLU A 284 2.53 -14.57 -1.21
CA GLU A 284 2.90 -14.03 -2.52
C GLU A 284 2.58 -15.03 -3.64
N PRO A 285 2.47 -14.57 -4.91
CA PRO A 285 2.27 -15.48 -6.04
C PRO A 285 3.33 -16.58 -6.05
N TYR A 286 2.92 -17.81 -6.40
CA TYR A 286 3.73 -19.02 -6.39
C TYR A 286 4.07 -19.63 -5.02
N GLU A 287 3.67 -19.03 -3.88
CA GLU A 287 3.89 -19.67 -2.59
C GLU A 287 2.94 -20.85 -2.36
N ILE A 288 1.64 -20.64 -2.57
CA ILE A 288 0.59 -21.67 -2.37
C ILE A 288 -0.43 -21.76 -3.50
N ALA A 289 -0.24 -20.97 -4.57
CA ALA A 289 -1.09 -20.96 -5.76
C ALA A 289 -0.30 -20.44 -6.99
N PRO A 290 -0.72 -20.76 -8.23
CA PRO A 290 -0.16 -20.19 -9.45
C PRO A 290 -0.31 -18.66 -9.52
N TYR A 291 0.50 -18.02 -10.35
CA TYR A 291 0.44 -16.56 -10.56
C TYR A 291 -0.93 -16.04 -11.00
N SER A 292 -1.71 -16.83 -11.76
CA SER A 292 -3.05 -16.45 -12.20
C SER A 292 -4.04 -16.25 -11.05
N THR A 293 -3.82 -16.92 -9.92
CA THR A 293 -4.61 -16.73 -8.68
C THR A 293 -4.24 -15.41 -7.98
N GLY A 294 -3.06 -14.86 -8.28
CA GLY A 294 -2.55 -13.67 -7.63
C GLY A 294 -2.05 -13.97 -6.22
N VAL A 295 -2.24 -13.01 -5.32
CA VAL A 295 -1.88 -13.12 -3.90
C VAL A 295 -2.98 -13.85 -3.15
N VAL A 296 -2.62 -14.78 -2.27
CA VAL A 296 -3.60 -15.43 -1.41
C VAL A 296 -3.63 -14.68 -0.08
N GLU A 297 -4.77 -14.08 0.22
CA GLU A 297 -5.02 -13.35 1.46
C GLU A 297 -6.04 -14.07 2.34
N VAL A 298 -5.74 -14.17 3.64
CA VAL A 298 -6.61 -14.78 4.64
C VAL A 298 -6.70 -13.91 5.87
N PHE A 299 -7.90 -13.41 6.14
CA PHE A 299 -8.19 -12.68 7.37
C PHE A 299 -8.51 -13.62 8.53
N VAL A 300 -7.89 -13.33 9.68
CA VAL A 300 -8.17 -13.98 10.96
C VAL A 300 -8.44 -12.91 12.00
N SER A 301 -9.63 -12.96 12.60
CA SER A 301 -10.01 -11.99 13.61
C SER A 301 -9.17 -12.14 14.89
N PHE A 302 -9.06 -11.07 15.66
CA PHE A 302 -8.41 -11.15 16.97
C PHE A 302 -9.09 -12.12 17.92
N GLU A 303 -10.39 -12.36 17.77
CA GLU A 303 -11.11 -13.37 18.55
C GLU A 303 -10.62 -14.79 18.24
N GLU A 304 -10.49 -15.14 16.97
CA GLU A 304 -9.95 -16.42 16.51
C GLU A 304 -8.48 -16.61 16.90
N LEU A 305 -7.70 -15.52 16.99
CA LEU A 305 -6.28 -15.57 17.37
C LEU A 305 -6.02 -15.78 18.86
N LYS A 306 -7.02 -15.58 19.74
CA LYS A 306 -6.87 -15.66 21.21
C LYS A 306 -6.10 -16.90 21.72
N PRO A 307 -6.40 -18.13 21.26
CA PRO A 307 -5.71 -19.33 21.74
C PRO A 307 -4.23 -19.44 21.29
N PHE A 308 -3.90 -18.72 20.21
CA PHE A 308 -2.66 -18.91 19.45
C PHE A 308 -1.61 -17.84 19.73
N TRP A 309 -1.93 -16.78 20.49
CA TRP A 309 -0.93 -15.83 20.97
C TRP A 309 0.14 -16.51 21.81
N LYS A 310 1.38 -16.09 21.60
CA LYS A 310 2.49 -16.40 22.51
C LYS A 310 2.40 -15.50 23.74
N SER A 311 2.84 -16.01 24.89
CA SER A 311 2.78 -15.29 26.17
C SER A 311 3.54 -13.97 26.17
N ASN A 312 4.55 -13.83 25.32
CA ASN A 312 5.37 -12.63 25.16
C ASN A 312 4.98 -11.79 23.93
N SER A 313 3.83 -12.06 23.31
CA SER A 313 3.36 -11.33 22.14
C SER A 313 3.16 -9.84 22.47
N LYS A 314 3.63 -8.98 21.57
CA LYS A 314 3.41 -7.54 21.55
C LYS A 314 2.07 -7.17 20.91
N LEU A 315 1.40 -8.10 20.23
CA LEU A 315 0.11 -7.87 19.56
C LEU A 315 -1.10 -8.42 20.34
N ALA A 316 -0.89 -9.35 21.28
CA ALA A 316 -1.98 -10.04 21.99
C ALA A 316 -2.98 -9.10 22.71
N TYR A 317 -2.55 -7.90 23.12
CA TYR A 317 -3.45 -6.93 23.76
C TYR A 317 -4.58 -6.47 22.84
N LEU A 318 -4.39 -6.53 21.52
CA LEU A 318 -5.41 -6.15 20.52
C LEU A 318 -6.63 -7.07 20.59
N SER A 319 -6.49 -8.29 21.10
CA SER A 319 -7.61 -9.21 21.34
C SER A 319 -8.42 -8.92 22.61
N LEU A 320 -7.98 -7.95 23.42
CA LEU A 320 -8.67 -7.51 24.63
C LEU A 320 -9.51 -6.26 24.40
N ILE A 321 -9.27 -5.55 23.29
CA ILE A 321 -10.01 -4.35 22.91
C ILE A 321 -11.39 -4.79 22.40
N LYS A 322 -12.45 -4.27 23.02
CA LYS A 322 -13.85 -4.56 22.68
C LYS A 322 -14.48 -3.40 21.95
#